data_AF-A0A3C0C6T7-F1
#
_entry.id   AF-A0A3C0C6T7-F1
#
_cell.length_a   1.000
_cell.length_b   1.000
_cell.length_c   1.000
_cell.angle_alpha   90.00
_cell.angle_beta   90.00
_cell.angle_gamma   90.00
#
_symmetry.space_group_name_H-M   'P 1'
#
loop_
_entity.id
_entity.type
_entity.pdbx_description
1 polymer ?
#
loop_
_entity_poly.entity_id
_entity_poly.type
_entity_poly.pdbx_seq_one_letter_code
_entity_poly.pdbx_strand_id
1 'polypeptide(L)' 'HTVGPIWRGGNSGEEKTLENAYRNSLKEAVSIGAKSVAFPAISTGVYRFPPDLAADIAVRTIISFL' A
#
# COMPACT_ATOMS: atom_id res chain seq x y z
N HIS A 1 6.96 -1.73 9.18
CA HIS A 1 7.74 -1.91 7.94
C HIS A 1 6.95 -2.82 7.02
N THR A 2 6.91 -2.54 5.72
CA THR A 2 6.19 -3.36 4.73
C THR A 2 6.97 -3.40 3.42
N VAL A 3 6.80 -4.47 2.65
CA VAL A 3 7.44 -4.65 1.35
C VAL A 3 6.36 -4.53 0.28
N GLY A 4 6.47 -3.50 -0.55
CA GLY A 4 5.60 -3.34 -1.71
C GLY A 4 6.02 -4.22 -2.88
N PRO A 5 5.13 -4.48 -3.85
CA PRO A 5 5.46 -5.25 -5.04
C PRO A 5 6.43 -4.51 -5.96
N ILE A 6 7.23 -5.27 -6.71
CA ILE A 6 7.89 -4.78 -7.93
C ILE A 6 6.89 -4.88 -9.07
N TRP A 7 6.69 -3.79 -9.82
CA TRP A 7 5.79 -3.79 -10.97
C TRP A 7 6.35 -4.63 -12.12
N ARG A 8 5.57 -5.60 -12.59
CA ARG A 8 5.90 -6.50 -13.71
C ARG A 8 4.83 -6.47 -14.81
N GLY A 9 4.06 -5.37 -14.89
CA GLY A 9 3.02 -5.19 -15.90
C GLY A 9 1.60 -5.53 -15.44
N GLY A 10 1.37 -5.73 -14.14
CA GLY A 10 0.02 -5.77 -13.54
C GLY A 10 -0.68 -7.13 -13.56
N ASN A 11 -0.04 -8.15 -14.15
CA ASN A 11 -0.61 -9.49 -14.27
C ASN A 11 -0.05 -10.50 -13.25
N SER A 12 0.74 -10.04 -12.28
CA SER A 12 1.39 -10.89 -11.26
C SER A 12 0.78 -10.70 -9.85
N GLY A 13 -0.39 -10.06 -9.76
CA GLY A 13 -1.07 -9.78 -8.50
C GLY A 13 -0.50 -8.59 -7.73
N GLU A 14 0.26 -7.71 -8.39
CA GLU A 14 0.94 -6.58 -7.76
C GLU A 14 -0.05 -5.64 -7.05
N GLU A 15 -1.21 -5.36 -7.65
CA GLU A 15 -2.22 -4.52 -7.01
C GLU A 15 -2.67 -5.08 -5.67
N LYS A 16 -2.89 -6.41 -5.59
CA LYS A 16 -3.31 -7.06 -4.35
C LYS A 16 -2.20 -7.04 -3.30
N THR A 17 -0.94 -7.22 -3.73
CA THR A 17 0.21 -7.10 -2.83
C THR A 17 0.33 -5.67 -2.27
N LEU A 18 0.12 -4.64 -3.10
CA LEU A 18 0.14 -3.25 -2.66
C LEU A 18 -1.02 -2.95 -1.70
N GLU A 19 -2.24 -3.42 -2.00
CA GLU A 19 -3.40 -3.33 -1.10
C GLU A 19 -3.10 -3.96 0.28
N ASN A 20 -2.53 -5.17 0.27
CA ASN A 20 -2.14 -5.86 1.50
C ASN A 20 -1.06 -5.11 2.29
N ALA A 21 -0.12 -4.45 1.61
CA ALA A 21 0.92 -3.65 2.26
C ALA A 21 0.31 -2.50 3.08
N TYR A 22 -0.68 -1.78 2.52
CA TYR A 22 -1.41 -0.74 3.25
C TYR A 22 -2.28 -1.33 4.36
N ARG A 23 -3.12 -2.33 4.03
CA ARG A 23 -4.08 -2.92 4.98
C ARG A 23 -3.40 -3.51 6.21
N ASN A 24 -2.29 -4.23 6.03
CA ASN A 24 -1.56 -4.82 7.16
C ASN A 24 -0.82 -3.76 7.98
N SER A 25 -0.28 -2.72 7.34
CA SER A 25 0.34 -1.60 8.06
C SER A 25 -0.67 -0.84 8.92
N LEU A 26 -1.90 -0.65 8.42
CA LEU A 26 -2.99 -0.04 9.19
C LEU A 26 -3.43 -0.92 10.36
N LYS A 27 -3.60 -2.23 10.15
CA LYS A 27 -3.89 -3.19 11.24
C LYS A 27 -2.85 -3.13 12.34
N GLU A 28 -1.58 -3.07 11.97
CA GLU A 28 -0.47 -2.97 12.94
C GLU A 28 -0.52 -1.64 13.69
N ALA A 29 -0.81 -0.53 13.01
CA ALA A 29 -0.98 0.78 13.64
C ALA A 29 -2.08 0.77 14.72
N VAL A 30 -3.21 0.10 14.44
CA VAL A 30 -4.29 -0.11 15.42
C VAL A 30 -3.82 -0.99 16.59
N SER A 31 -3.13 -2.09 16.29
CA SER A 31 -2.61 -3.04 17.30
C SER A 31 -1.71 -2.36 18.34
N ILE A 32 -0.84 -1.44 17.90
CA ILE A 32 0.06 -0.71 18.80
C ILE A 32 -0.57 0.56 19.41
N GLY A 33 -1.86 0.83 19.14
CA GLY A 33 -2.56 2.01 19.64
C GLY A 33 -2.10 3.33 19.04
N ALA A 34 -1.50 3.32 17.84
CA ALA A 34 -1.03 4.53 17.17
C ALA A 34 -2.22 5.47 16.87
N LYS A 35 -2.02 6.78 17.11
CA LYS A 35 -3.03 7.82 16.83
C LYS A 35 -2.92 8.41 15.44
N SER A 36 -1.77 8.25 14.80
CA SER A 36 -1.48 8.78 13.48
C SER A 36 -0.50 7.87 12.74
N VAL A 37 -0.67 7.74 11.43
CA VAL A 37 0.25 7.03 10.54
C VAL A 37 0.45 7.84 9.28
N ALA A 38 1.68 7.88 8.78
CA ALA A 38 2.03 8.47 7.49
C ALA A 38 2.54 7.37 6.55
N PHE A 39 2.13 7.42 5.29
CA PHE A 39 2.59 6.49 4.26
C PHE A 39 3.48 7.20 3.24
N PRO A 40 4.64 6.63 2.88
CA PRO A 40 5.33 7.03 1.66
C PRO A 40 4.56 6.52 0.43
N ALA A 41 4.93 6.97 -0.76
CA ALA A 41 4.42 6.41 -2.01
C ALA A 41 5.01 4.99 -2.23
N ILE A 42 4.39 3.98 -1.61
CA ILE A 42 4.89 2.59 -1.62
C ILE A 42 4.97 2.09 -3.08
N SER A 43 6.11 1.48 -3.42
CA SER A 43 6.42 0.89 -4.73
C SER A 43 6.56 1.83 -5.94
N THR A 44 6.36 3.14 -5.80
CA THR A 44 6.44 4.08 -6.95
C THR A 44 7.86 4.57 -7.28
N GLY A 45 8.86 4.20 -6.47
CA GLY A 45 10.28 4.49 -6.72
C GLY A 45 10.95 3.44 -7.61
N VAL A 46 12.02 2.81 -7.12
CA VAL A 46 12.79 1.79 -7.86
C VAL A 46 11.93 0.59 -8.30
N TYR A 47 10.81 0.34 -7.63
CA TYR A 47 9.87 -0.75 -7.94
C TYR A 47 8.88 -0.41 -9.07
N ARG A 48 8.92 0.82 -9.58
CA ARG A 48 8.26 1.30 -10.82
C ARG A 48 6.76 1.04 -10.91
N PHE A 49 6.07 0.95 -9.78
CA PHE A 49 4.61 0.85 -9.78
C PHE A 49 4.00 2.15 -10.31
N PRO A 50 3.06 2.09 -11.28
CA PRO A 50 2.44 3.28 -11.85
C PRO A 50 1.85 4.19 -10.77
N PRO A 51 2.28 5.47 -10.67
CA PRO A 51 1.88 6.35 -9.58
C PRO A 51 0.37 6.53 -9.44
N ASP A 52 -0.35 6.69 -10.54
CA ASP A 52 -1.81 6.91 -10.53
C ASP A 52 -2.55 5.68 -9.99
N LEU A 53 -2.15 4.48 -10.41
CA LEU A 53 -2.72 3.23 -9.93
C LEU A 53 -2.36 2.98 -8.46
N ALA A 54 -1.12 3.27 -8.06
CA ALA A 54 -0.68 3.16 -6.67
C ALA A 54 -1.48 4.11 -5.75
N ALA A 55 -1.72 5.34 -6.19
CA ALA A 55 -2.49 6.33 -5.45
C ALA A 55 -3.95 5.89 -5.27
N ASP A 56 -4.59 5.41 -6.34
CA ASP A 56 -5.95 4.87 -6.28
C ASP A 56 -6.06 3.68 -5.31
N ILE A 57 -5.13 2.72 -5.39
CA ILE A 57 -5.08 1.58 -4.46
C ILE A 57 -4.87 2.06 -3.02
N ALA A 58 -3.95 3.00 -2.79
CA ALA A 58 -3.67 3.52 -1.45
C ALA A 58 -4.92 4.18 -0.84
N VAL A 59 -5.53 5.12 -1.57
CA VAL A 59 -6.70 5.87 -1.10
C VAL A 59 -7.88 4.93 -0.87
N ARG A 60 -8.21 4.06 -1.84
CA ARG A 60 -9.31 3.09 -1.69
C ARG A 60 -9.11 2.17 -0.50
N THR A 61 -7.90 1.67 -0.30
CA THR A 61 -7.59 0.76 0.82
C THR A 61 -7.72 1.45 2.16
N ILE A 62 -7.22 2.69 2.28
CA ILE A 62 -7.31 3.49 3.50
C ILE A 62 -8.78 3.80 3.82
N ILE A 63 -9.55 4.30 2.84
CA ILE A 63 -10.98 4.61 3.02
C ILE A 63 -11.77 3.36 3.41
N SER A 64 -11.48 2.21 2.79
CA SER A 64 -12.18 0.95 3.09
C SER A 64 -11.77 0.31 4.42
N PHE A 65 -10.71 0.81 5.08
CA PHE A 65 -10.24 0.31 6.37
C PHE A 65 -10.82 1.09 7.55
N LEU A 66 -11.05 2.40 7.36
CA LEU A 66 -11.68 3.27 8.35
C LEU A 66 -13.16 2.90 8.57
#